data_AF-A0A821VGL5-F1
#
_entry.id   AF-A0A821VGL5-F1
#
_cell.length_a   1.000
_cell.length_b   1.000
_cell.length_c   1.000
_cell.angle_alpha   90.00
_cell.angle_beta   90.00
_cell.angle_gamma   90.00
#
_symmetry.space_group_name_H-M   'P 1'
#
loop_
_entity.id
_entity.type
_entity.pdbx_description
1 polymer ?
#
loop_
_entity_poly.entity_id
_entity_poly.type
_entity_poly.pdbx_seq_one_letter_code
_entity_poly.pdbx_strand_id
1 'polypeptide(L)'
;MYLIGITANKEILRLLNEYASDSSLIMSVIKPLWDSRPHQDVRACLILTLLNFIDKLHSNDEKTIVWKILEEAADDNYLPVVQSLFSAQRGSSRWPLSRLINSSENIFQTFINRIQFRILNHPTSLEARLWAWSNIDYMHCDTQKLIEKSKQLCIQFDKNANILWEIAFNQIISCYKQQKISSSSAIVDIIKNLMSRQEEIDSKENAIDNQHDLPIYHRIHRILTILINHINQFDNENKNSFRSLALIILQFDKTFALIIGTLLIKIAQNRDDIESMLILLQETLSENYFENILIRLATVISNKYSCSFIQQLNVSEKLDLARWFIKEKDQGLFVFDLLKNHVFNQSGVDREQCQNLLRQIRQSENLYLRQRALAYTVRWKKKKERNQRQCNQIRVPKCSSNPDMSDINLFEIFDVE
;
A
#
# COMPACT_ATOMS: atom_id res chain seq x y z
N MET A 1 9.49 8.38 -40.61
CA MET A 1 9.14 9.75 -41.09
C MET A 1 8.60 10.68 -39.99
N TYR A 2 8.03 10.18 -38.88
CA TYR A 2 7.44 10.99 -37.79
C TYR A 2 8.43 11.75 -36.88
N LEU A 3 9.69 11.31 -36.75
CA LEU A 3 10.66 11.97 -35.87
C LEU A 3 11.22 13.29 -36.40
N ILE A 4 11.18 13.52 -37.72
CA ILE A 4 11.89 14.62 -38.40
C ILE A 4 11.09 15.95 -38.30
N GLY A 5 9.75 15.89 -38.38
CA GLY A 5 8.89 17.07 -38.24
C GLY A 5 8.88 17.66 -36.82
N ILE A 6 8.94 16.78 -35.80
CA ILE A 6 9.00 17.18 -34.39
C ILE A 6 10.36 17.79 -34.05
N THR A 7 11.47 17.29 -34.62
CA THR A 7 12.80 17.86 -34.37
C THR A 7 13.00 19.21 -35.04
N ALA A 8 12.55 19.39 -36.29
CA ALA A 8 12.69 20.68 -36.99
C ALA A 8 11.88 21.81 -36.31
N ASN A 9 10.63 21.55 -35.89
CA ASN A 9 9.82 22.54 -35.21
C ASN A 9 10.28 22.81 -33.77
N LYS A 10 10.78 21.78 -33.05
CA LYS A 10 11.42 21.98 -31.75
C LYS A 10 12.71 22.76 -31.86
N GLU A 11 13.48 22.58 -32.92
CA GLU A 11 14.75 23.27 -33.12
C GLU A 11 14.53 24.75 -33.48
N ILE A 12 13.56 25.05 -34.34
CA ILE A 12 13.19 26.45 -34.65
C ILE A 12 12.66 27.16 -33.39
N LEU A 13 11.80 26.51 -32.60
CA LEU A 13 11.32 27.09 -31.35
C LEU A 13 12.41 27.10 -30.25
N ARG A 14 13.35 26.14 -30.24
CA ARG A 14 14.55 26.18 -29.37
C ARG A 14 15.41 27.38 -29.71
N LEU A 15 15.66 27.63 -30.99
CA LEU A 15 16.43 28.78 -31.45
C LEU A 15 15.70 30.09 -31.11
N LEU A 16 14.38 30.16 -31.31
CA LEU A 16 13.59 31.32 -30.85
C LEU A 16 13.69 31.51 -29.33
N ASN A 17 13.73 30.43 -28.54
CA ASN A 17 13.87 30.49 -27.08
C ASN A 17 15.29 30.85 -26.61
N GLU A 18 16.31 30.44 -27.35
CA GLU A 18 17.73 30.67 -27.05
C GLU A 18 18.14 32.12 -27.36
N TYR A 19 17.43 32.77 -28.29
CA TYR A 19 17.72 34.14 -28.73
C TYR A 19 16.67 35.19 -28.34
N ALA A 20 15.54 34.81 -27.73
CA ALA A 20 14.53 35.75 -27.22
C ALA A 20 14.63 35.94 -25.70
N SER A 21 15.06 37.12 -25.26
CA SER A 21 15.10 37.50 -23.84
C SER A 21 13.78 38.10 -23.32
N ASP A 22 12.79 38.29 -24.17
CA ASP A 22 11.66 39.22 -23.96
C ASP A 22 10.28 38.53 -24.09
N SER A 23 9.31 38.95 -23.27
CA SER A 23 7.92 38.46 -23.28
C SER A 23 7.18 38.84 -24.57
N SER A 24 7.71 39.80 -25.35
CA SER A 24 7.22 40.20 -26.67
C SER A 24 7.03 39.03 -27.65
N LEU A 25 7.75 37.91 -27.49
CA LEU A 25 7.57 36.68 -28.25
C LEU A 25 6.13 36.12 -28.14
N ILE A 26 5.48 36.30 -27.00
CA ILE A 26 4.13 35.78 -26.75
C ILE A 26 3.12 36.47 -27.67
N MET A 27 3.22 37.81 -27.74
CA MET A 27 2.30 38.63 -28.50
C MET A 27 2.61 38.63 -30.00
N SER A 28 3.89 38.62 -30.36
CA SER A 28 4.34 38.74 -31.75
C SER A 28 4.36 37.40 -32.50
N VAL A 29 4.55 36.28 -31.80
CA VAL A 29 4.75 34.96 -32.44
C VAL A 29 3.78 33.91 -31.91
N ILE A 30 3.73 33.70 -30.59
CA ILE A 30 3.01 32.54 -30.05
C ILE A 30 1.50 32.68 -30.22
N LYS A 31 0.91 33.82 -29.84
CA LYS A 31 -0.53 34.06 -29.98
C LYS A 31 -0.98 34.00 -31.45
N PRO A 32 -0.37 34.72 -32.41
CA PRO A 32 -0.77 34.63 -33.81
C PRO A 32 -0.67 33.21 -34.36
N LEU A 33 0.41 32.48 -34.04
CA LEU A 33 0.55 31.09 -34.45
C LEU A 33 -0.52 30.21 -33.82
N TRP A 34 -0.81 30.36 -32.53
CA TRP A 34 -1.86 29.59 -31.87
C TRP A 34 -3.25 29.85 -32.47
N ASP A 35 -3.60 31.12 -32.68
CA ASP A 35 -4.87 31.55 -33.27
C ASP A 35 -5.04 31.01 -34.71
N SER A 36 -3.94 30.81 -35.44
CA SER A 36 -3.94 30.18 -36.77
C SER A 36 -4.26 28.68 -36.78
N ARG A 37 -4.37 28.05 -35.59
CA ARG A 37 -4.60 26.61 -35.39
C ARG A 37 -3.59 25.74 -36.16
N PRO A 38 -2.30 25.83 -35.79
CA PRO A 38 -1.25 25.17 -36.54
C PRO A 38 -1.31 23.64 -36.27
N HIS A 39 -0.50 22.88 -37.02
CA HIS A 39 -0.39 21.43 -36.82
C HIS A 39 -0.14 21.09 -35.35
N GLN A 40 -0.67 19.94 -34.89
CA GLN A 40 -0.68 19.57 -33.47
C GLN A 40 0.72 19.46 -32.85
N ASP A 41 1.73 19.07 -33.62
CA ASP A 41 3.14 19.09 -33.18
C ASP A 41 3.65 20.51 -32.89
N VAL A 42 3.25 21.49 -33.72
CA VAL A 42 3.60 22.89 -33.51
C VAL A 42 2.90 23.40 -32.26
N ARG A 43 1.61 23.07 -32.07
CA ARG A 43 0.87 23.40 -30.84
C ARG A 43 1.58 22.87 -29.60
N ALA A 44 2.02 21.60 -29.60
CA ALA A 44 2.76 21.03 -28.47
C ALA A 44 4.07 21.81 -28.19
N CYS A 45 4.81 22.18 -29.23
CA CYS A 45 6.04 22.97 -29.07
C CYS A 45 5.77 24.41 -28.61
N LEU A 46 4.65 25.02 -29.02
CA LEU A 46 4.23 26.33 -28.51
C LEU A 46 3.90 26.26 -27.02
N ILE A 47 3.24 25.20 -26.54
CA ILE A 47 3.00 25.00 -25.10
C ILE A 47 4.30 24.85 -24.32
N LEU A 48 5.23 24.00 -24.79
CA LEU A 48 6.55 23.85 -24.17
C LEU A 48 7.29 25.20 -24.08
N THR A 49 7.18 25.99 -25.14
CA THR A 49 7.78 27.32 -25.20
C THR A 49 7.11 28.26 -24.22
N LEU A 50 5.78 28.35 -24.21
CA LEU A 50 5.02 29.18 -23.27
C LEU A 50 5.40 28.89 -21.82
N LEU A 51 5.46 27.61 -21.43
CA LEU A 51 5.85 27.20 -20.08
C LEU A 51 7.25 27.68 -19.70
N ASN A 52 8.17 27.89 -20.66
CA ASN A 52 9.50 28.42 -20.40
C ASN A 52 9.53 29.93 -20.14
N PHE A 53 8.52 30.67 -20.61
CA PHE A 53 8.47 32.13 -20.52
C PHE A 53 7.50 32.64 -19.45
N ILE A 54 6.75 31.77 -18.77
CA ILE A 54 5.74 32.24 -17.81
C ILE A 54 6.36 33.08 -16.68
N ASP A 55 7.57 32.74 -16.22
CA ASP A 55 8.27 33.50 -15.18
C ASP A 55 8.71 34.92 -15.65
N LYS A 56 8.62 35.20 -16.96
CA LYS A 56 9.02 36.47 -17.59
C LYS A 56 7.82 37.34 -18.01
N LEU A 57 6.60 36.99 -17.61
CA LEU A 57 5.40 37.76 -17.95
C LEU A 57 5.33 39.04 -17.11
N HIS A 58 5.19 40.20 -17.76
CA HIS A 58 5.19 41.49 -17.09
C HIS A 58 3.81 42.15 -17.04
N SER A 59 2.92 41.86 -18.00
CA SER A 59 1.58 42.48 -18.09
C SER A 59 0.44 41.50 -17.80
N ASN A 60 -0.69 42.02 -17.32
CA ASN A 60 -1.92 41.23 -17.13
C ASN A 60 -2.53 40.73 -18.44
N ASP A 61 -2.33 41.45 -19.55
CA ASP A 61 -2.81 41.05 -20.87
C ASP A 61 -2.06 39.82 -21.39
N GLU A 62 -0.73 39.81 -21.26
CA GLU A 62 0.10 38.64 -21.59
C GLU A 62 -0.30 37.45 -20.74
N LYS A 63 -0.46 37.63 -19.42
CA LYS A 63 -0.94 36.58 -18.51
C LYS A 63 -2.28 35.99 -18.98
N THR A 64 -3.24 36.84 -19.31
CA THR A 64 -4.57 36.41 -19.77
C THR A 64 -4.50 35.59 -21.06
N ILE A 65 -3.67 36.01 -22.00
CA ILE A 65 -3.48 35.31 -23.28
C ILE A 65 -2.81 33.96 -23.07
N VAL A 66 -1.73 33.91 -22.30
CA VAL A 66 -1.05 32.65 -21.97
C VAL A 66 -2.00 31.68 -21.28
N TRP A 67 -2.78 32.18 -20.31
CA TRP A 67 -3.78 31.36 -19.61
C TRP A 67 -4.84 30.79 -20.54
N LYS A 68 -5.36 31.61 -21.46
CA LYS A 68 -6.32 31.14 -22.46
C LYS A 68 -5.73 30.04 -23.35
N ILE A 69 -4.50 30.20 -23.81
CA ILE A 69 -3.82 29.20 -24.65
C ILE A 69 -3.63 27.88 -23.88
N LEU A 70 -3.18 27.94 -22.64
CA LEU A 70 -3.00 26.75 -21.80
C LEU A 70 -4.34 26.06 -21.49
N GLU A 71 -5.43 26.82 -21.30
CA GLU A 71 -6.77 26.26 -21.12
C GLU A 71 -7.28 25.56 -22.38
N GLU A 72 -7.04 26.12 -23.57
CA GLU A 72 -7.39 25.48 -24.83
C GLU A 72 -6.54 24.23 -25.10
N ALA A 73 -5.27 24.25 -24.68
CA ALA A 73 -4.40 23.07 -24.75
C ALA A 73 -4.83 21.94 -23.82
N ALA A 74 -5.45 22.27 -22.69
CA ALA A 74 -5.94 21.29 -21.72
C ALA A 74 -7.12 20.45 -22.26
N ASP A 75 -7.84 20.96 -23.26
CA ASP A 75 -8.93 20.26 -23.96
C ASP A 75 -8.49 19.68 -25.32
N ASP A 76 -7.18 19.70 -25.63
CA ASP A 76 -6.68 19.26 -26.93
C ASP A 76 -6.75 17.73 -27.08
N ASN A 77 -7.34 17.27 -28.18
CA ASN A 77 -7.45 15.84 -28.47
C ASN A 77 -6.09 15.17 -28.73
N TYR A 78 -5.04 15.94 -29.04
CA TYR A 78 -3.71 15.40 -29.27
C TYR A 78 -2.94 15.26 -27.97
N LEU A 79 -2.71 14.01 -27.55
CA LEU A 79 -2.04 13.69 -26.29
C LEU A 79 -0.72 14.45 -26.08
N PRO A 80 0.19 14.60 -27.07
CA PRO A 80 1.42 15.37 -26.87
C PRO A 80 1.24 16.86 -26.53
N VAL A 81 0.14 17.50 -26.95
CA VAL A 81 -0.18 18.87 -26.51
C VAL A 81 -0.49 18.87 -25.01
N VAL A 82 -1.34 17.94 -24.57
CA VAL A 82 -1.69 17.77 -23.16
C VAL A 82 -0.46 17.39 -22.32
N GLN A 83 0.36 16.45 -22.78
CA GLN A 83 1.58 16.03 -22.09
C GLN A 83 2.57 17.19 -21.92
N SER A 84 2.63 18.10 -22.89
CA SER A 84 3.48 19.28 -22.83
C SER A 84 3.09 20.21 -21.67
N LEU A 85 1.84 20.18 -21.18
CA LEU A 85 1.42 20.91 -19.97
C LEU A 85 2.05 20.36 -18.69
N PHE A 86 2.54 19.12 -18.71
CA PHE A 86 3.14 18.44 -17.56
C PHE A 86 4.65 18.25 -17.66
N SER A 87 5.26 18.53 -18.82
CA SER A 87 6.69 18.26 -19.04
C SER A 87 7.59 19.23 -18.26
N ALA A 88 8.40 18.70 -17.35
CA ALA A 88 9.42 19.48 -16.66
C ALA A 88 10.48 20.04 -17.63
N GLN A 89 10.97 21.24 -17.35
CA GLN A 89 12.18 21.76 -18.01
C GLN A 89 13.39 20.85 -17.70
N ARG A 90 14.31 20.75 -18.68
CA ARG A 90 15.55 19.97 -18.60
C ARG A 90 16.21 20.06 -17.21
N GLY A 91 16.43 18.90 -16.57
CA GLY A 91 17.16 18.77 -15.31
C GLY A 91 16.35 18.97 -14.02
N SER A 92 15.03 19.19 -14.12
CA SER A 92 14.13 19.33 -12.96
C SER A 92 13.15 18.15 -12.88
N SER A 93 12.98 17.55 -11.70
CA SER A 93 11.88 16.61 -11.41
C SER A 93 10.58 17.31 -11.02
N ARG A 94 10.59 18.64 -10.91
CA ARG A 94 9.41 19.44 -10.52
C ARG A 94 8.63 19.87 -11.75
N TRP A 95 7.30 19.80 -11.64
CA TRP A 95 6.34 20.29 -12.64
C TRP A 95 6.68 21.75 -13.02
N PRO A 96 6.75 22.13 -14.30
CA PRO A 96 7.27 23.43 -14.72
C PRO A 96 6.46 24.60 -14.13
N LEU A 97 5.17 24.41 -13.87
CA LEU A 97 4.31 25.43 -13.25
C LEU A 97 4.58 25.62 -11.74
N SER A 98 5.36 24.74 -11.09
CA SER A 98 5.72 24.90 -9.67
C SER A 98 6.77 25.99 -9.41
N ARG A 99 7.51 26.47 -10.43
CA ARG A 99 8.52 27.52 -10.26
C ARG A 99 7.94 28.94 -10.18
N LEU A 100 6.76 29.11 -10.78
CA LEU A 100 5.94 30.33 -10.73
C LEU A 100 5.39 30.66 -9.34
N ILE A 101 5.58 29.77 -8.37
CA ILE A 101 5.08 29.89 -7.00
C ILE A 101 5.88 30.92 -6.19
N ASN A 102 7.12 31.22 -6.58
CA ASN A 102 7.91 32.27 -5.92
C ASN A 102 7.40 33.68 -6.24
N SER A 103 6.53 33.84 -7.24
CA SER A 103 5.75 35.06 -7.44
C SER A 103 4.37 34.89 -6.78
N SER A 104 4.17 35.56 -5.66
CA SER A 104 2.91 35.66 -4.93
C SER A 104 1.68 35.78 -5.85
N GLU A 105 0.72 34.84 -5.78
CA GLU A 105 -0.71 35.10 -6.06
C GLU A 105 -1.59 33.83 -5.89
N ASN A 106 -2.63 33.92 -5.06
CA ASN A 106 -3.72 32.92 -5.01
C ASN A 106 -4.32 32.66 -6.40
N ILE A 107 -4.32 33.68 -7.28
CA ILE A 107 -4.79 33.62 -8.67
C ILE A 107 -4.04 32.53 -9.45
N PHE A 108 -2.73 32.39 -9.21
CA PHE A 108 -1.90 31.40 -9.87
C PHE A 108 -2.22 29.97 -9.43
N GLN A 109 -2.45 29.77 -8.13
CA GLN A 109 -2.88 28.49 -7.57
C GLN A 109 -4.28 28.08 -8.07
N THR A 110 -5.21 29.04 -8.19
CA THR A 110 -6.52 28.82 -8.80
C THR A 110 -6.41 28.40 -10.26
N PHE A 111 -5.49 29.01 -11.01
CA PHE A 111 -5.27 28.69 -12.42
C PHE A 111 -4.65 27.30 -12.63
N ILE A 112 -3.61 26.97 -11.87
CA ILE A 112 -3.02 25.63 -11.83
C ILE A 112 -4.11 24.58 -11.58
N ASN A 113 -4.96 24.82 -10.58
CA ASN A 113 -6.08 23.95 -10.27
C ASN A 113 -7.03 23.83 -11.45
N ARG A 114 -7.39 24.95 -12.08
CA ARG A 114 -8.27 24.97 -13.25
C ARG A 114 -7.72 24.10 -14.38
N ILE A 115 -6.45 24.24 -14.75
CA ILE A 115 -5.82 23.44 -15.81
C ILE A 115 -5.76 21.96 -15.41
N GLN A 116 -5.22 21.63 -14.24
CA GLN A 116 -5.10 20.23 -13.80
C GLN A 116 -6.48 19.54 -13.77
N PHE A 117 -7.49 20.18 -13.16
CA PHE A 117 -8.83 19.60 -13.09
C PHE A 117 -9.56 19.56 -14.44
N ARG A 118 -9.23 20.44 -15.37
CA ARG A 118 -9.79 20.41 -16.73
C ARG A 118 -9.30 19.18 -17.48
N ILE A 119 -8.00 18.89 -17.43
CA ILE A 119 -7.43 17.70 -18.07
C ILE A 119 -7.91 16.41 -17.39
N LEU A 120 -8.08 16.41 -16.05
CA LEU A 120 -8.70 15.26 -15.36
C LEU A 120 -10.14 14.97 -15.86
N ASN A 121 -10.86 15.98 -16.34
CA ASN A 121 -12.20 15.86 -16.90
C ASN A 121 -12.21 15.95 -18.43
N HIS A 122 -11.07 15.66 -19.09
CA HIS A 122 -10.97 15.82 -20.53
C HIS A 122 -12.14 15.10 -21.22
N PRO A 123 -12.92 15.80 -22.08
CA PRO A 123 -14.24 15.34 -22.50
C PRO A 123 -14.19 14.09 -23.39
N THR A 124 -13.13 13.96 -24.18
CA THR A 124 -13.02 12.97 -25.27
C THR A 124 -11.86 11.98 -25.10
N SER A 125 -10.68 12.44 -24.68
CA SER A 125 -9.48 11.60 -24.58
C SER A 125 -9.36 10.91 -23.21
N LEU A 126 -9.44 9.58 -23.21
CA LEU A 126 -9.12 8.76 -22.03
C LEU A 126 -7.61 8.76 -21.74
N GLU A 127 -6.78 8.75 -22.78
CA GLU A 127 -5.32 8.77 -22.63
C GLU A 127 -4.83 10.05 -21.95
N ALA A 128 -5.42 11.20 -22.30
CA ALA A 128 -5.14 12.47 -21.65
C ALA A 128 -5.50 12.43 -20.16
N ARG A 129 -6.67 11.87 -19.81
CA ARG A 129 -7.09 11.70 -18.41
C ARG A 129 -6.16 10.77 -17.66
N LEU A 130 -5.80 9.63 -18.23
CA LEU A 130 -4.90 8.65 -17.61
C LEU A 130 -3.52 9.27 -17.36
N TRP A 131 -2.99 10.01 -18.33
CA TRP A 131 -1.75 10.75 -18.18
C TRP A 131 -1.83 11.79 -17.06
N ALA A 132 -2.89 12.59 -17.03
CA ALA A 132 -3.08 13.61 -16.01
C ALA A 132 -3.24 13.02 -14.61
N TRP A 133 -4.01 11.96 -14.44
CA TRP A 133 -4.13 11.25 -13.15
C TRP A 133 -2.79 10.69 -12.66
N SER A 134 -1.91 10.29 -13.57
CA SER A 134 -0.59 9.76 -13.23
C SER A 134 0.44 10.85 -12.90
N ASN A 135 0.26 12.05 -13.42
CA ASN A 135 1.24 13.15 -13.34
C ASN A 135 0.71 14.39 -12.61
N ILE A 136 -0.45 14.28 -11.96
CA ILE A 136 -1.04 15.41 -11.23
C ILE A 136 -0.09 15.86 -10.13
N ASP A 137 0.15 17.16 -10.05
CA ASP A 137 0.95 17.74 -9.00
C ASP A 137 0.08 18.01 -7.78
N TYR A 138 -0.08 16.96 -6.97
CA TYR A 138 -0.83 17.02 -5.72
C TYR A 138 -0.17 17.91 -4.65
N MET A 139 1.09 18.33 -4.83
CA MET A 139 1.71 19.33 -3.95
C MET A 139 1.05 20.70 -4.12
N HIS A 140 0.67 21.02 -5.35
CA HIS A 140 0.17 22.32 -5.76
C HIS A 140 -1.21 22.19 -6.38
N CYS A 141 -2.04 21.26 -5.89
CA CYS A 141 -3.44 21.18 -6.26
C CYS A 141 -4.35 21.36 -5.03
N ASP A 142 -5.58 21.77 -5.28
CA ASP A 142 -6.66 21.71 -4.31
C ASP A 142 -6.90 20.24 -3.93
N THR A 143 -6.32 19.87 -2.80
CA THR A 143 -6.27 18.48 -2.35
C THR A 143 -7.67 17.98 -2.00
N GLN A 144 -8.55 18.85 -1.48
CA GLN A 144 -9.94 18.47 -1.18
C GLN A 144 -10.70 18.12 -2.47
N LYS A 145 -10.61 18.97 -3.49
CA LYS A 145 -11.25 18.73 -4.79
C LYS A 145 -10.66 17.50 -5.49
N LEU A 146 -9.36 17.26 -5.37
CA LEU A 146 -8.73 16.06 -5.89
C LEU A 146 -9.26 14.79 -5.22
N ILE A 147 -9.41 14.80 -3.88
CA ILE A 147 -9.97 13.68 -3.13
C ILE A 147 -11.41 13.42 -3.54
N GLU A 148 -12.25 14.45 -3.62
CA GLU A 148 -13.65 14.30 -4.03
C GLU A 148 -13.77 13.66 -5.42
N LYS A 149 -12.97 14.12 -6.39
CA LYS A 149 -12.90 13.50 -7.72
C LYS A 149 -12.40 12.07 -7.68
N SER A 150 -11.41 11.80 -6.85
CA SER A 150 -10.85 10.45 -6.70
C SER A 150 -11.88 9.50 -6.10
N LYS A 151 -12.63 9.94 -5.07
CA LYS A 151 -13.76 9.21 -4.47
C LYS A 151 -14.80 8.87 -5.52
N GLN A 152 -15.20 9.83 -6.36
CA GLN A 152 -16.18 9.63 -7.42
C GLN A 152 -15.75 8.54 -8.41
N LEU A 153 -14.51 8.58 -8.90
CA LEU A 153 -14.00 7.55 -9.80
C LEU A 153 -13.89 6.17 -9.14
N CYS A 154 -13.54 6.12 -7.85
CA CYS A 154 -13.48 4.87 -7.11
C CYS A 154 -14.83 4.16 -7.05
N ILE A 155 -15.94 4.89 -6.98
CA ILE A 155 -17.29 4.30 -6.81
C ILE A 155 -18.05 4.12 -8.14
N GLN A 156 -17.59 4.69 -9.25
CA GLN A 156 -18.23 4.59 -10.56
C GLN A 156 -17.77 3.36 -11.36
N PHE A 157 -18.66 2.72 -12.11
CA PHE A 157 -18.37 1.50 -12.88
C PHE A 157 -18.60 1.66 -14.39
N ASP A 158 -18.47 2.89 -14.90
CA ASP A 158 -18.41 3.11 -16.34
C ASP A 158 -17.03 2.77 -16.93
N LYS A 159 -16.95 2.71 -18.27
CA LYS A 159 -15.73 2.38 -19.02
C LYS A 159 -14.52 3.23 -18.61
N ASN A 160 -14.71 4.51 -18.30
CA ASN A 160 -13.61 5.40 -17.93
C ASN A 160 -13.19 5.16 -16.48
N ALA A 161 -14.14 5.08 -15.56
CA ALA A 161 -13.89 4.86 -14.15
C ALA A 161 -13.16 3.52 -13.92
N ASN A 162 -13.56 2.46 -14.64
CA ASN A 162 -12.91 1.14 -14.56
C ASN A 162 -11.40 1.17 -14.93
N ILE A 163 -10.98 2.13 -15.74
CA ILE A 163 -9.58 2.31 -16.15
C ILE A 163 -8.84 3.26 -15.20
N LEU A 164 -9.51 4.29 -14.70
CA LEU A 164 -8.87 5.39 -13.96
C LEU A 164 -8.88 5.21 -12.43
N TRP A 165 -9.78 4.40 -11.89
CA TRP A 165 -10.05 4.35 -10.45
C TRP A 165 -8.81 3.99 -9.61
N GLU A 166 -7.97 3.06 -10.07
CA GLU A 166 -6.80 2.62 -9.28
C GLU A 166 -5.76 3.74 -9.20
N ILE A 167 -5.53 4.46 -10.31
CA ILE A 167 -4.63 5.62 -10.33
C ILE A 167 -5.18 6.71 -9.42
N ALA A 168 -6.48 7.00 -9.49
CA ALA A 168 -7.14 7.97 -8.63
C ALA A 168 -7.05 7.57 -7.13
N PHE A 169 -7.24 6.29 -6.81
CA PHE A 169 -7.09 5.78 -5.45
C PHE A 169 -5.65 5.94 -4.95
N ASN A 170 -4.65 5.67 -5.78
CA ASN A 170 -3.24 5.89 -5.43
C ASN A 170 -2.92 7.37 -5.17
N GLN A 171 -3.66 8.31 -5.76
CA GLN A 171 -3.55 9.73 -5.40
C GLN A 171 -4.07 10.00 -3.98
N ILE A 172 -5.19 9.39 -3.58
CA ILE A 172 -5.67 9.46 -2.18
C ILE A 172 -4.59 8.94 -1.22
N ILE A 173 -4.00 7.78 -1.52
CA ILE A 173 -2.90 7.22 -0.71
C ILE A 173 -1.75 8.22 -0.63
N SER A 174 -1.32 8.81 -1.75
CA SER A 174 -0.21 9.77 -1.81
C SER A 174 -0.46 11.02 -0.96
N CYS A 175 -1.69 11.53 -0.96
CA CYS A 175 -2.09 12.65 -0.11
C CYS A 175 -2.05 12.29 1.39
N TYR A 176 -2.41 11.06 1.78
CA TYR A 176 -2.25 10.58 3.17
C TYR A 176 -0.78 10.52 3.59
N LYS A 177 0.12 10.02 2.73
CA LYS A 177 1.57 9.93 3.08
C LYS A 177 2.18 11.29 3.41
N GLN A 178 1.65 12.35 2.81
CA GLN A 178 2.13 13.71 2.99
C GLN A 178 1.37 14.49 4.07
N GLN A 179 0.48 13.82 4.82
CA GLN A 179 -0.32 14.44 5.89
C GLN A 179 -1.15 15.64 5.41
N LYS A 180 -1.51 15.66 4.11
CA LYS A 180 -2.37 16.70 3.53
C LYS A 180 -3.86 16.44 3.77
N ILE A 181 -4.18 15.27 4.33
CA ILE A 181 -5.53 14.86 4.68
C ILE A 181 -5.52 14.52 6.16
N SER A 182 -6.27 15.28 6.93
CA SER A 182 -6.57 14.97 8.33
C SER A 182 -7.86 14.17 8.48
N SER A 183 -8.70 14.09 7.44
CA SER A 183 -9.97 13.35 7.52
C SER A 183 -9.76 11.85 7.31
N SER A 184 -9.93 11.10 8.40
CA SER A 184 -9.91 9.64 8.45
C SER A 184 -11.06 8.95 7.72
N SER A 185 -11.89 9.71 6.99
CA SER A 185 -13.11 9.23 6.35
C SER A 185 -12.93 8.78 4.91
N ALA A 186 -11.92 9.25 4.16
CA ALA A 186 -12.00 9.16 2.70
C ALA A 186 -12.01 7.74 2.15
N ILE A 187 -11.13 6.86 2.66
CA ILE A 187 -11.07 5.45 2.28
C ILE A 187 -12.30 4.69 2.81
N VAL A 188 -12.72 5.00 4.04
CA VAL A 188 -13.90 4.40 4.67
C VAL A 188 -15.17 4.69 3.86
N ASP A 189 -15.34 5.95 3.44
CA ASP A 189 -16.46 6.41 2.61
C ASP A 189 -16.48 5.69 1.27
N ILE A 190 -15.31 5.50 0.62
CA ILE A 190 -15.21 4.79 -0.65
C ILE A 190 -15.70 3.35 -0.51
N ILE A 191 -15.21 2.62 0.50
CA ILE A 191 -15.58 1.21 0.68
C ILE A 191 -17.07 1.09 1.02
N LYS A 192 -17.60 1.92 1.92
CA LYS A 192 -19.03 1.94 2.25
C LYS A 192 -19.90 2.22 1.02
N ASN A 193 -19.52 3.23 0.22
CA ASN A 193 -20.26 3.60 -0.98
C ASN A 193 -20.13 2.57 -2.12
N LEU A 194 -19.03 1.82 -2.17
CA LEU A 194 -18.89 0.70 -3.10
C LEU A 194 -19.87 -0.42 -2.76
N MET A 195 -19.95 -0.78 -1.49
CA MET A 195 -20.86 -1.81 -1.02
C MET A 195 -22.32 -1.42 -1.21
N SER A 196 -22.68 -0.15 -0.99
CA SER A 196 -24.07 0.32 -1.22
C SER A 196 -24.49 0.32 -2.70
N ARG A 197 -23.55 0.11 -3.64
CA ARG A 197 -23.82 0.04 -5.08
C ARG A 197 -24.00 -1.40 -5.60
N GLN A 198 -23.94 -2.39 -4.72
CA GLN A 198 -24.08 -3.81 -5.09
C GLN A 198 -25.32 -4.06 -5.94
N GLU A 199 -26.50 -3.71 -5.44
CA GLU A 199 -27.76 -3.94 -6.15
C GLU A 199 -27.84 -3.24 -7.52
N GLU A 200 -27.21 -2.06 -7.65
CA GLU A 200 -27.16 -1.30 -8.91
C GLU A 200 -26.28 -2.00 -9.97
N ILE A 201 -25.29 -2.77 -9.55
CA ILE A 201 -24.36 -3.45 -10.46
C ILE A 201 -24.83 -4.87 -10.74
N ASP A 202 -25.34 -5.56 -9.73
CA ASP A 202 -25.99 -6.87 -9.86
C ASP A 202 -27.14 -6.79 -10.88
N SER A 203 -27.92 -5.70 -10.87
CA SER A 203 -29.00 -5.47 -11.85
C SER A 203 -28.53 -5.10 -13.26
N LYS A 204 -27.30 -4.59 -13.43
CA LYS A 204 -26.71 -4.24 -14.73
C LYS A 204 -25.96 -5.40 -15.37
N GLU A 205 -25.43 -6.32 -14.58
CA GLU A 205 -24.62 -7.44 -15.04
C GLU A 205 -25.39 -8.75 -15.26
N ASN A 206 -26.74 -8.71 -15.18
CA ASN A 206 -27.70 -9.77 -15.59
C ASN A 206 -27.01 -11.09 -16.04
N ALA A 207 -26.84 -12.02 -15.08
CA ALA A 207 -26.30 -13.40 -15.21
C ALA A 207 -24.98 -13.71 -14.49
N ILE A 208 -24.45 -12.85 -13.62
CA ILE A 208 -23.39 -13.29 -12.69
C ILE A 208 -24.03 -13.96 -11.47
N ASP A 209 -24.08 -15.29 -11.47
CA ASP A 209 -24.60 -16.08 -10.34
C ASP A 209 -23.65 -16.08 -9.12
N ASN A 210 -22.39 -15.64 -9.29
CA ASN A 210 -21.34 -15.69 -8.28
C ASN A 210 -20.91 -14.29 -7.83
N GLN A 211 -21.19 -13.95 -6.57
CA GLN A 211 -20.88 -12.65 -5.96
C GLN A 211 -19.38 -12.25 -6.07
N HIS A 212 -18.47 -13.23 -6.20
CA HIS A 212 -17.04 -12.98 -6.33
C HIS A 212 -16.60 -12.49 -7.72
N ASP A 213 -17.45 -12.64 -8.73
CA ASP A 213 -17.19 -12.17 -10.09
C ASP A 213 -17.71 -10.73 -10.31
N LEU A 214 -18.39 -10.17 -9.30
CA LEU A 214 -18.87 -8.79 -9.34
C LEU A 214 -17.69 -7.80 -9.32
N PRO A 215 -17.70 -6.76 -10.17
CA PRO A 215 -16.68 -5.71 -10.18
C PRO A 215 -16.45 -5.04 -8.83
N ILE A 216 -17.49 -4.96 -7.99
CA ILE A 216 -17.39 -4.40 -6.62
C ILE A 216 -16.49 -5.26 -5.76
N TYR A 217 -16.66 -6.58 -5.80
CA TYR A 217 -15.83 -7.52 -5.04
C TYR A 217 -14.34 -7.33 -5.39
N HIS A 218 -14.02 -7.35 -6.69
CA HIS A 218 -12.65 -7.15 -7.16
C HIS A 218 -12.10 -5.77 -6.76
N ARG A 219 -12.92 -4.72 -6.79
CA ARG A 219 -12.48 -3.38 -6.41
C ARG A 219 -12.20 -3.26 -4.92
N ILE A 220 -13.07 -3.78 -4.06
CA ILE A 220 -12.84 -3.84 -2.60
C ILE A 220 -11.58 -4.65 -2.31
N HIS A 221 -11.44 -5.84 -2.91
CA HIS A 221 -10.24 -6.68 -2.77
C HIS A 221 -8.96 -5.92 -3.11
N ARG A 222 -8.96 -5.23 -4.26
CA ARG A 222 -7.80 -4.46 -4.75
C ARG A 222 -7.49 -3.27 -3.85
N ILE A 223 -8.51 -2.53 -3.39
CA ILE A 223 -8.35 -1.45 -2.42
C ILE A 223 -7.69 -1.96 -1.14
N LEU A 224 -8.20 -3.05 -0.55
CA LEU A 224 -7.64 -3.65 0.67
C LEU A 224 -6.18 -4.10 0.46
N THR A 225 -5.87 -4.64 -0.71
CA THR A 225 -4.49 -5.04 -1.08
C THR A 225 -3.56 -3.82 -1.12
N ILE A 226 -4.00 -2.72 -1.74
CA ILE A 226 -3.24 -1.46 -1.78
C ILE A 226 -3.02 -0.91 -0.36
N LEU A 227 -4.05 -0.93 0.49
CA LEU A 227 -3.95 -0.50 1.88
C LEU A 227 -2.92 -1.30 2.67
N ILE A 228 -2.93 -2.64 2.56
CA ILE A 228 -1.96 -3.52 3.23
C ILE A 228 -0.51 -3.21 2.84
N ASN A 229 -0.29 -2.87 1.57
CA ASN A 229 1.03 -2.52 1.04
C ASN A 229 1.51 -1.14 1.50
N HIS A 230 0.59 -0.21 1.71
CA HIS A 230 0.89 1.16 2.09
C HIS A 230 0.65 1.46 3.58
N ILE A 231 0.27 0.48 4.40
CA ILE A 231 -0.22 0.68 5.77
C ILE A 231 0.76 1.43 6.67
N ASN A 232 2.06 1.25 6.48
CA ASN A 232 3.10 1.90 7.28
C ASN A 232 3.17 3.41 7.05
N GLN A 233 2.56 3.92 5.97
CA GLN A 233 2.56 5.33 5.60
C GLN A 233 1.37 6.10 6.18
N PHE A 234 0.45 5.41 6.87
CA PHE A 234 -0.68 6.02 7.57
C PHE A 234 -0.32 6.30 9.04
N ASP A 235 -0.84 7.40 9.57
CA ASP A 235 -0.83 7.67 11.00
C ASP A 235 -1.75 6.72 11.78
N ASN A 236 -1.71 6.82 13.11
CA ASN A 236 -2.49 5.94 13.98
C ASN A 236 -3.99 6.20 13.93
N GLU A 237 -4.43 7.45 13.71
CA GLU A 237 -5.84 7.79 13.62
C GLU A 237 -6.49 7.16 12.37
N ASN A 238 -5.81 7.25 11.23
CA ASN A 238 -6.23 6.62 9.98
C ASN A 238 -6.20 5.09 10.06
N LYS A 239 -5.17 4.52 10.70
CA LYS A 239 -5.13 3.07 10.97
C LYS A 239 -6.31 2.63 11.82
N ASN A 240 -6.67 3.39 12.84
CA ASN A 240 -7.81 3.08 13.70
C ASN A 240 -9.15 3.13 12.96
N SER A 241 -9.32 4.05 12.00
CA SER A 241 -10.56 4.09 11.20
C SER A 241 -10.76 2.83 10.36
N PHE A 242 -9.70 2.16 9.92
CA PHE A 242 -9.79 0.88 9.21
C PHE A 242 -10.34 -0.26 10.07
N ARG A 243 -10.20 -0.20 11.41
CA ARG A 243 -10.79 -1.20 12.30
C ARG A 243 -12.31 -1.23 12.18
N SER A 244 -12.92 -0.05 12.07
CA SER A 244 -14.38 0.09 11.93
C SER A 244 -14.93 -0.50 10.61
N LEU A 245 -14.08 -0.71 9.60
CA LEU A 245 -14.47 -1.32 8.33
C LEU A 245 -14.53 -2.84 8.40
N ALA A 246 -13.82 -3.47 9.33
CA ALA A 246 -13.66 -4.92 9.33
C ALA A 246 -15.01 -5.65 9.42
N LEU A 247 -15.86 -5.27 10.38
CA LEU A 247 -17.19 -5.86 10.51
C LEU A 247 -18.05 -5.63 9.26
N ILE A 248 -18.03 -4.41 8.72
CA ILE A 248 -18.81 -4.03 7.54
C ILE A 248 -18.42 -4.90 6.34
N ILE A 249 -17.13 -5.03 6.08
CA ILE A 249 -16.62 -5.81 4.93
C ILE A 249 -16.90 -7.31 5.11
N LEU A 250 -16.82 -7.84 6.34
CA LEU A 250 -17.11 -9.25 6.61
C LEU A 250 -18.62 -9.57 6.55
N GLN A 251 -19.47 -8.59 6.86
CA GLN A 251 -20.91 -8.70 6.64
C GLN A 251 -21.27 -8.69 5.16
N PHE A 252 -20.50 -7.97 4.35
CA PHE A 252 -20.65 -7.97 2.89
C PHE A 252 -20.24 -9.30 2.28
N ASP A 253 -19.03 -9.76 2.60
CA ASP A 253 -18.52 -11.04 2.11
C ASP A 253 -17.44 -11.59 3.04
N LYS A 254 -17.71 -12.80 3.56
CA LYS A 254 -16.83 -13.49 4.51
C LYS A 254 -15.49 -13.88 3.90
N THR A 255 -15.38 -14.00 2.58
CA THR A 255 -14.12 -14.37 1.90
C THR A 255 -13.01 -13.32 2.07
N PHE A 256 -13.37 -12.09 2.46
CA PHE A 256 -12.41 -11.06 2.84
C PHE A 256 -11.73 -11.29 4.19
N ALA A 257 -12.12 -12.32 4.97
CA ALA A 257 -11.56 -12.64 6.28
C ALA A 257 -10.04 -12.57 6.35
N LEU A 258 -9.35 -13.18 5.38
CA LEU A 258 -7.89 -13.22 5.39
C LEU A 258 -7.26 -11.85 5.17
N ILE A 259 -7.76 -11.08 4.20
CA ILE A 259 -7.19 -9.78 3.86
C ILE A 259 -7.49 -8.76 4.96
N ILE A 260 -8.68 -8.81 5.56
CA ILE A 260 -9.06 -8.00 6.72
C ILE A 260 -8.23 -8.38 7.94
N GLY A 261 -8.11 -9.66 8.28
CA GLY A 261 -7.25 -10.11 9.37
C GLY A 261 -5.80 -9.68 9.17
N THR A 262 -5.27 -9.76 7.95
CA THR A 262 -3.91 -9.29 7.63
C THR A 262 -3.77 -7.78 7.85
N LEU A 263 -4.76 -6.99 7.41
CA LEU A 263 -4.79 -5.54 7.64
C LEU A 263 -4.84 -5.21 9.14
N LEU A 264 -5.71 -5.88 9.90
CA LEU A 264 -5.88 -5.69 11.34
C LEU A 264 -4.61 -6.05 12.13
N ILE A 265 -3.93 -7.15 11.81
CA ILE A 265 -2.62 -7.49 12.39
C ILE A 265 -1.61 -6.37 12.15
N LYS A 266 -1.57 -5.83 10.92
CA LYS A 266 -0.63 -4.77 10.53
C LYS A 266 -0.83 -3.45 11.28
N ILE A 267 -2.03 -3.18 11.75
CA ILE A 267 -2.37 -1.96 12.50
C ILE A 267 -2.51 -2.19 14.01
N ALA A 268 -2.31 -3.42 14.49
CA ALA A 268 -2.38 -3.72 15.91
C ALA A 268 -1.22 -3.01 16.65
N GLN A 269 -1.58 -2.32 17.73
CA GLN A 269 -0.67 -1.57 18.59
C GLN A 269 -0.43 -2.27 19.92
N ASN A 270 -1.38 -3.11 20.34
CA ASN A 270 -1.31 -3.86 21.59
C ASN A 270 -1.93 -5.26 21.42
N ARG A 271 -1.90 -6.04 22.50
CA ARG A 271 -2.49 -7.39 22.56
C ARG A 271 -4.00 -7.37 22.36
N ASP A 272 -4.69 -6.43 22.99
CA ASP A 272 -6.16 -6.39 23.02
C ASP A 272 -6.73 -6.06 21.62
N ASP A 273 -5.97 -5.35 20.79
CA ASP A 273 -6.30 -5.13 19.36
C ASP A 273 -6.31 -6.45 18.57
N ILE A 274 -5.34 -7.32 18.84
CA ILE A 274 -5.23 -8.63 18.19
C ILE A 274 -6.37 -9.52 18.68
N GLU A 275 -6.65 -9.52 19.97
CA GLU A 275 -7.79 -10.25 20.54
C GLU A 275 -9.11 -9.83 19.91
N SER A 276 -9.36 -8.51 19.86
CA SER A 276 -10.60 -7.94 19.30
C SER A 276 -10.80 -8.34 17.84
N MET A 277 -9.72 -8.39 17.05
CA MET A 277 -9.76 -8.93 15.69
C MET A 277 -10.15 -10.40 15.67
N LEU A 278 -9.55 -11.24 16.53
CA LEU A 278 -9.80 -12.67 16.52
C LEU A 278 -11.23 -12.99 16.97
N ILE A 279 -11.74 -12.28 17.98
CA ILE A 279 -13.15 -12.34 18.39
C ILE A 279 -14.05 -11.97 17.21
N LEU A 280 -13.79 -10.84 16.55
CA LEU A 280 -14.57 -10.42 15.38
C LEU A 280 -14.61 -11.51 14.28
N LEU A 281 -13.46 -12.11 13.97
CA LEU A 281 -13.38 -13.18 12.97
C LEU A 281 -14.10 -14.45 13.44
N GLN A 282 -14.01 -14.80 14.71
CA GLN A 282 -14.67 -15.97 15.28
C GLN A 282 -16.20 -15.81 15.27
N GLU A 283 -16.70 -14.61 15.58
CA GLU A 283 -18.14 -14.32 15.60
C GLU A 283 -18.76 -14.23 14.20
N THR A 284 -17.96 -13.88 13.19
CA THR A 284 -18.46 -13.68 11.81
C THR A 284 -18.34 -14.92 10.92
N LEU A 285 -17.42 -15.82 11.20
CA LEU A 285 -17.10 -16.97 10.34
C LEU A 285 -17.60 -18.29 10.94
N SER A 286 -17.79 -19.31 10.10
CA SER A 286 -18.01 -20.67 10.61
C SER A 286 -16.72 -21.21 11.22
N GLU A 287 -16.83 -22.11 12.20
CA GLU A 287 -15.69 -22.67 12.94
C GLU A 287 -14.58 -23.19 12.03
N ASN A 288 -14.92 -24.10 11.10
CA ASN A 288 -13.95 -24.65 10.13
C ASN A 288 -13.28 -23.58 9.27
N TYR A 289 -14.02 -22.54 8.88
CA TYR A 289 -13.45 -21.47 8.06
C TYR A 289 -12.56 -20.55 8.88
N PHE A 290 -12.97 -20.22 10.11
CA PHE A 290 -12.17 -19.47 11.07
C PHE A 290 -10.83 -20.15 11.36
N GLU A 291 -10.81 -21.46 11.64
CA GLU A 291 -9.57 -22.21 11.87
C GLU A 291 -8.60 -22.12 10.67
N ASN A 292 -9.12 -22.26 9.45
CA ASN A 292 -8.32 -22.10 8.23
C ASN A 292 -7.72 -20.68 8.10
N ILE A 293 -8.49 -19.66 8.46
CA ILE A 293 -8.03 -18.27 8.49
C ILE A 293 -6.97 -18.08 9.59
N LEU A 294 -7.18 -18.64 10.79
CA LEU A 294 -6.20 -18.59 11.89
C LEU A 294 -4.84 -19.14 11.46
N ILE A 295 -4.81 -20.29 10.79
CA ILE A 295 -3.56 -20.91 10.30
C ILE A 295 -2.82 -19.97 9.35
N ARG A 296 -3.55 -19.33 8.44
CA ARG A 296 -2.95 -18.38 7.49
C ARG A 296 -2.48 -17.10 8.20
N LEU A 297 -3.25 -16.57 9.13
CA LEU A 297 -2.88 -15.38 9.92
C LEU A 297 -1.69 -15.65 10.86
N ALA A 298 -1.51 -16.89 11.33
CA ALA A 298 -0.33 -17.31 12.10
C ALA A 298 0.97 -17.05 11.33
N THR A 299 0.96 -17.28 10.01
CA THR A 299 2.12 -16.98 9.16
C THR A 299 2.40 -15.48 9.10
N VAL A 300 1.34 -14.66 9.04
CA VAL A 300 1.44 -13.19 9.01
C VAL A 300 2.04 -12.70 10.31
N ILE A 301 1.47 -13.01 11.48
CA ILE A 301 1.97 -12.53 12.77
C ILE A 301 3.38 -13.05 13.09
N SER A 302 3.75 -14.22 12.57
CA SER A 302 5.11 -14.75 12.69
C SER A 302 6.13 -14.02 11.82
N ASN A 303 5.73 -13.15 10.90
CA ASN A 303 6.68 -12.28 10.19
C ASN A 303 6.98 -11.05 11.05
N LYS A 304 8.23 -10.88 11.50
CA LYS A 304 8.62 -9.78 12.40
C LYS A 304 8.30 -8.39 11.85
N TYR A 305 8.21 -8.22 10.53
CA TYR A 305 7.93 -6.94 9.89
C TYR A 305 6.45 -6.71 9.55
N SER A 306 5.58 -7.69 9.81
CA SER A 306 4.16 -7.57 9.50
C SER A 306 3.38 -6.80 10.58
N CYS A 307 3.84 -6.80 11.82
CA CYS A 307 3.14 -6.20 12.96
C CYS A 307 4.12 -5.42 13.83
N SER A 308 3.94 -4.10 13.93
CA SER A 308 4.83 -3.23 14.71
C SER A 308 4.81 -3.55 16.19
N PHE A 309 3.66 -3.92 16.74
CA PHE A 309 3.53 -4.34 18.14
C PHE A 309 4.42 -5.57 18.43
N ILE A 310 4.27 -6.64 17.64
CA ILE A 310 5.06 -7.87 17.80
C ILE A 310 6.56 -7.62 17.57
N GLN A 311 6.91 -6.68 16.70
CA GLN A 311 8.30 -6.29 16.47
C GLN A 311 8.96 -5.72 17.71
N GLN A 312 8.22 -4.92 18.50
CA GLN A 312 8.70 -4.25 19.70
C GLN A 312 8.88 -5.21 20.88
N LEU A 313 8.13 -6.32 20.90
CA LEU A 313 8.23 -7.30 21.99
C LEU A 313 9.58 -8.04 21.99
N ASN A 314 10.17 -8.13 23.18
CA ASN A 314 11.32 -8.98 23.46
C ASN A 314 10.91 -10.47 23.51
N VAL A 315 11.88 -11.36 23.69
CA VAL A 315 11.63 -12.83 23.67
C VAL A 315 10.73 -13.26 24.83
N SER A 316 10.90 -12.69 26.03
CA SER A 316 10.07 -12.99 27.19
C SER A 316 8.63 -12.52 26.98
N GLU A 317 8.45 -11.28 26.51
CA GLU A 317 7.13 -10.71 26.24
C GLU A 317 6.39 -11.48 25.14
N LYS A 318 7.10 -11.98 24.11
CA LYS A 318 6.52 -12.88 23.10
C LYS A 318 6.08 -14.22 23.68
N LEU A 319 6.85 -14.77 24.62
CA LEU A 319 6.51 -16.00 25.31
C LEU A 319 5.26 -15.80 26.18
N ASP A 320 5.16 -14.68 26.90
CA ASP A 320 4.01 -14.35 27.74
C ASP A 320 2.76 -14.09 26.90
N LEU A 321 2.89 -13.37 25.79
CA LEU A 321 1.81 -13.19 24.81
C LEU A 321 1.31 -14.55 24.29
N ALA A 322 2.21 -15.45 23.91
CA ALA A 322 1.83 -16.75 23.38
C ALA A 322 1.15 -17.63 24.45
N ARG A 323 1.63 -17.60 25.70
CA ARG A 323 1.00 -18.30 26.83
C ARG A 323 -0.42 -17.83 27.03
N TRP A 324 -0.64 -16.53 26.97
CA TRP A 324 -1.95 -15.93 27.12
C TRP A 324 -2.90 -16.44 26.03
N PHE A 325 -2.50 -16.42 24.76
CA PHE A 325 -3.30 -16.97 23.67
C PHE A 325 -3.55 -18.48 23.78
N ILE A 326 -2.58 -19.26 24.27
CA ILE A 326 -2.72 -20.72 24.40
C ILE A 326 -3.59 -21.10 25.59
N LYS A 327 -3.43 -20.46 26.75
CA LYS A 327 -4.07 -20.88 28.00
C LYS A 327 -5.39 -20.18 28.28
N GLU A 328 -5.47 -18.88 27.98
CA GLU A 328 -6.64 -18.08 28.35
C GLU A 328 -7.63 -17.94 27.20
N LYS A 329 -7.18 -18.05 25.95
CA LYS A 329 -8.01 -17.80 24.76
C LYS A 329 -8.22 -19.02 23.86
N ASP A 330 -7.55 -20.13 24.15
CA ASP A 330 -7.57 -21.36 23.34
C ASP A 330 -7.29 -21.13 21.83
N GLN A 331 -6.42 -20.15 21.53
CA GLN A 331 -6.05 -19.75 20.18
C GLN A 331 -4.60 -20.13 19.86
N GLY A 332 -4.17 -21.30 20.35
CA GLY A 332 -2.78 -21.75 20.21
C GLY A 332 -2.31 -21.87 18.75
N LEU A 333 -3.22 -22.17 17.82
CA LEU A 333 -2.95 -22.20 16.38
C LEU A 333 -2.38 -20.89 15.84
N PHE A 334 -2.88 -19.75 16.34
CA PHE A 334 -2.52 -18.43 15.87
C PHE A 334 -1.08 -18.04 16.23
N VAL A 335 -0.61 -18.44 17.41
CA VAL A 335 0.69 -18.01 17.97
C VAL A 335 1.80 -19.04 17.83
N PHE A 336 1.49 -20.26 17.39
CA PHE A 336 2.49 -21.33 17.32
C PHE A 336 3.67 -20.99 16.40
N ASP A 337 3.42 -20.40 15.23
CA ASP A 337 4.48 -20.00 14.31
C ASP A 337 5.34 -18.84 14.85
N LEU A 338 4.74 -17.94 15.63
CA LEU A 338 5.48 -16.89 16.35
C LEU A 338 6.48 -17.51 17.33
N LEU A 339 6.04 -18.49 18.14
CA LEU A 339 6.90 -19.21 19.08
C LEU A 339 8.04 -19.96 18.38
N LYS A 340 7.69 -20.71 17.32
CA LYS A 340 8.61 -21.50 16.50
C LYS A 340 9.74 -20.64 15.90
N ASN A 341 9.37 -19.50 15.33
CA ASN A 341 10.29 -18.67 14.56
C ASN A 341 11.08 -17.68 15.44
N HIS A 342 10.46 -17.17 16.51
CA HIS A 342 10.99 -16.02 17.26
C HIS A 342 11.28 -16.25 18.74
N VAL A 343 10.91 -17.41 19.31
CA VAL A 343 11.09 -17.64 20.75
C VAL A 343 11.96 -18.86 21.01
N PHE A 344 11.55 -20.04 20.55
CA PHE A 344 12.14 -21.30 21.00
C PHE A 344 13.65 -21.45 20.74
N ASN A 345 14.18 -20.88 19.66
CA ASN A 345 15.60 -21.00 19.32
C ASN A 345 16.44 -19.77 19.70
N GLN A 346 15.88 -18.77 20.37
CA GLN A 346 16.59 -17.54 20.72
C GLN A 346 17.55 -17.72 21.92
N SER A 347 18.66 -16.98 21.90
CA SER A 347 19.59 -16.92 23.03
C SER A 347 18.98 -16.15 24.20
N GLY A 348 19.01 -16.72 25.41
CA GLY A 348 18.50 -16.07 26.62
C GLY A 348 17.04 -16.38 26.95
N VAL A 349 16.37 -17.23 26.16
CA VAL A 349 15.03 -17.72 26.53
C VAL A 349 15.10 -18.68 27.71
N ASP A 350 14.12 -18.60 28.61
CA ASP A 350 13.93 -19.60 29.65
C ASP A 350 13.52 -20.93 29.01
N ARG A 351 14.46 -21.87 29.01
CA ARG A 351 14.31 -23.18 28.38
C ARG A 351 13.25 -24.01 29.06
N GLU A 352 13.20 -24.01 30.39
CA GLU A 352 12.26 -24.83 31.14
C GLU A 352 10.83 -24.36 30.86
N GLN A 353 10.63 -23.05 30.88
CA GLN A 353 9.38 -22.42 30.50
C GLN A 353 8.93 -22.76 29.07
N CYS A 354 9.87 -22.80 28.11
CA CYS A 354 9.58 -23.21 26.75
C CYS A 354 9.27 -24.71 26.61
N GLN A 355 9.97 -25.58 27.34
CA GLN A 355 9.67 -27.03 27.34
C GLN A 355 8.28 -27.29 27.88
N ASN A 356 7.94 -26.64 28.99
CA ASN A 356 6.63 -26.79 29.61
C ASN A 356 5.52 -26.31 28.67
N LEU A 357 5.70 -25.16 28.03
CA LEU A 357 4.73 -24.68 27.04
C LEU A 357 4.62 -25.63 25.83
N LEU A 358 5.74 -26.10 25.27
CA LEU A 358 5.71 -27.04 24.14
C LEU A 358 5.06 -28.39 24.51
N ARG A 359 5.29 -28.89 25.72
CA ARG A 359 4.60 -30.09 26.25
C ARG A 359 3.09 -29.87 26.34
N GLN A 360 2.65 -28.71 26.84
CA GLN A 360 1.23 -28.35 26.90
C GLN A 360 0.61 -28.30 25.50
N ILE A 361 1.28 -27.66 24.53
CA ILE A 361 0.79 -27.59 23.15
C ILE A 361 0.67 -29.00 22.52
N ARG A 362 1.61 -29.90 22.81
CA ARG A 362 1.56 -31.31 22.34
C ARG A 362 0.44 -32.14 22.98
N GLN A 363 -0.16 -31.65 24.05
CA GLN A 363 -1.31 -32.23 24.73
C GLN A 363 -2.62 -31.49 24.40
N SER A 364 -2.57 -30.50 23.50
CA SER A 364 -3.76 -29.74 23.09
C SER A 364 -4.83 -30.65 22.47
N GLU A 365 -6.09 -30.35 22.76
CA GLU A 365 -7.26 -30.98 22.15
C GLU A 365 -7.39 -30.62 20.67
N ASN A 366 -6.85 -29.47 20.25
CA ASN A 366 -6.77 -29.10 18.85
C ASN A 366 -5.77 -30.02 18.12
N LEU A 367 -6.30 -30.99 17.36
CA LEU A 367 -5.52 -32.02 16.68
C LEU A 367 -4.48 -31.44 15.73
N TYR A 368 -4.82 -30.37 15.01
CA TYR A 368 -3.92 -29.73 14.06
C TYR A 368 -2.74 -29.05 14.77
N LEU A 369 -3.01 -28.32 15.86
CA LEU A 369 -1.96 -27.72 16.69
C LEU A 369 -1.04 -28.78 17.29
N ARG A 370 -1.63 -29.86 17.83
CA ARG A 370 -0.91 -30.99 18.41
C ARG A 370 0.02 -31.65 17.40
N GLN A 371 -0.48 -31.95 16.19
CA GLN A 371 0.32 -32.54 15.11
C GLN A 371 1.52 -31.63 14.74
N ARG A 372 1.29 -30.33 14.58
CA ARG A 372 2.37 -29.37 14.29
C ARG A 372 3.41 -29.29 15.39
N ALA A 373 2.98 -29.35 16.66
CA ALA A 373 3.86 -29.31 17.82
C ALA A 373 4.64 -30.60 18.04
N LEU A 374 4.09 -31.76 17.68
CA LEU A 374 4.76 -33.05 17.69
C LEU A 374 5.85 -33.12 16.61
N ALA A 375 5.55 -32.64 15.40
CA ALA A 375 6.51 -32.59 14.30
C ALA A 375 7.66 -31.59 14.54
N TYR A 376 7.46 -30.60 15.42
CA TYR A 376 8.46 -29.58 15.68
C TYR A 376 9.49 -30.01 16.75
N THR A 377 10.77 -29.86 16.41
CA THR A 377 11.91 -30.15 17.31
C THR A 377 12.73 -28.89 17.57
N VAL A 378 12.96 -28.58 18.86
CA VAL A 378 13.76 -27.43 19.30
C VAL A 378 15.24 -27.79 19.40
N ARG A 379 16.13 -26.97 18.83
CA ARG A 379 17.59 -27.22 18.83
C ARG A 379 18.29 -26.35 19.86
N TRP A 380 18.28 -26.75 21.13
CA TRP A 380 19.09 -26.08 22.14
C TRP A 380 20.50 -26.63 22.18
N LYS A 381 21.49 -25.78 21.85
CA LYS A 381 22.89 -26.11 22.11
C LYS A 381 23.06 -26.34 23.62
N LYS A 382 23.56 -27.53 24.01
CA LYS A 382 24.01 -27.79 25.38
C LYS A 382 25.05 -26.72 25.72
N LYS A 383 24.91 -26.08 26.87
CA LYS A 383 25.93 -25.16 27.40
C LYS A 383 27.21 -26.01 27.50
N LYS A 384 28.28 -25.65 26.81
CA LYS A 384 29.59 -26.26 27.07
C LYS A 384 29.94 -25.88 28.51
N GLU A 385 29.80 -26.81 29.43
CA GLU A 385 30.39 -26.67 30.75
C GLU A 385 31.89 -26.51 30.52
N ARG A 386 32.40 -25.29 30.73
CA ARG A 386 33.82 -25.07 30.96
C ARG A 386 34.13 -25.76 32.28
N ASN A 387 34.47 -27.05 32.20
CA ASN A 387 35.20 -27.72 33.25
C ASN A 387 36.54 -26.98 33.40
N GLN A 388 36.60 -26.00 34.31
CA GLN A 388 37.84 -25.63 34.96
C GLN A 388 38.23 -26.81 35.85
N ARG A 389 38.79 -27.86 35.23
CA ARG A 389 39.60 -28.83 35.96
C ARG A 389 40.88 -28.09 36.36
N GLN A 390 40.92 -27.66 37.61
CA GLN A 390 42.19 -27.48 38.30
C GLN A 390 42.95 -28.80 38.17
N CYS A 391 44.06 -28.71 37.46
CA CYS A 391 45.04 -29.76 37.32
C CYS A 391 45.71 -29.91 38.69
N ASN A 392 45.32 -30.90 39.48
CA ASN A 392 46.18 -31.42 40.53
C ASN A 392 46.37 -32.92 40.28
N GLN A 393 47.62 -33.22 40.00
CA GLN A 393 48.19 -34.51 39.63
C GLN A 393 48.03 -35.50 40.78
N ILE A 394 47.35 -36.64 40.59
CA ILE A 394 47.71 -37.89 41.29
C ILE A 394 47.52 -39.08 40.34
N ARG A 395 48.57 -39.89 40.26
CA ARG A 395 48.77 -41.06 39.40
C ARG A 395 47.77 -42.19 39.67
N VAL A 396 47.36 -42.88 38.60
CA VAL A 396 46.70 -44.19 38.60
C VAL A 396 47.74 -45.28 38.90
N PRO A 397 47.38 -46.42 39.54
CA PRO A 397 47.27 -47.63 38.72
C PRO A 397 46.13 -48.61 39.11
N LYS A 398 45.47 -49.11 38.03
CA LYS A 398 45.01 -50.49 37.72
C LYS A 398 44.09 -51.33 38.63
N CYS A 399 43.01 -51.80 37.97
CA CYS A 399 42.40 -53.15 37.94
C CYS A 399 41.00 -53.41 38.58
N SER A 400 40.14 -53.93 37.69
CA SER A 400 39.05 -54.93 37.83
C SER A 400 37.80 -54.67 38.68
N SER A 401 36.65 -54.46 38.01
CA SER A 401 35.52 -55.42 37.92
C SER A 401 34.34 -54.83 37.10
N ASN A 402 34.00 -55.46 35.97
CA ASN A 402 32.75 -55.31 35.19
C ASN A 402 31.62 -56.20 35.80
N PRO A 403 30.35 -56.22 35.34
CA PRO A 403 29.69 -55.56 34.18
C PRO A 403 28.30 -54.92 34.48
N ASP A 404 27.70 -54.25 33.48
CA ASP A 404 26.30 -54.39 32.99
C ASP A 404 25.55 -53.10 32.58
N MET A 405 25.06 -53.14 31.34
CA MET A 405 23.78 -52.63 30.78
C MET A 405 23.41 -51.14 30.98
N SER A 406 23.04 -50.34 29.98
CA SER A 406 22.46 -50.64 28.66
C SER A 406 22.54 -49.42 27.72
N ASP A 407 23.03 -49.66 26.52
CA ASP A 407 22.66 -48.92 25.31
C ASP A 407 21.25 -49.34 24.92
N ILE A 408 20.26 -48.43 24.94
CA ILE A 408 19.05 -48.59 24.13
C ILE A 408 18.59 -47.22 23.57
N ASN A 409 18.85 -47.05 22.29
CA ASN A 409 18.02 -46.26 21.36
C ASN A 409 16.62 -46.90 21.29
N LEU A 410 15.60 -46.19 21.74
CA LEU A 410 14.16 -46.45 21.55
C LEU A 410 13.53 -45.04 21.58
N PHE A 411 12.93 -44.46 20.54
CA PHE A 411 11.98 -45.01 19.59
C PHE A 411 12.12 -44.29 18.23
N GLU A 412 12.72 -44.97 17.25
CA GLU A 412 12.03 -45.20 15.98
C GLU A 412 11.08 -46.37 16.24
N ILE A 413 9.80 -46.18 15.92
CA ILE A 413 8.70 -47.15 15.71
C ILE A 413 7.46 -46.27 15.84
N PHE A 414 7.00 -45.73 14.71
CA PHE A 414 5.65 -45.91 14.17
C PHE A 414 5.66 -45.35 12.74
N ASP A 415 6.31 -46.11 11.87
CA ASP A 415 5.98 -46.22 10.46
C ASP A 415 5.56 -47.68 10.26
N VAL A 416 4.26 -47.94 10.11
CA VAL A 416 3.68 -48.96 9.22
C VAL A 416 2.22 -48.55 8.93
N GLU A 417 1.94 -48.36 7.62
CA GLU A 417 0.66 -48.32 6.87
C GLU A 417 -0.36 -47.20 7.10
#